data_AF-A0A2T5JTN3-F1
#
_entry.id   AF-A0A2T5JTN3-F1
#
_cell.length_a   1.000
_cell.length_b   1.000
_cell.length_c   1.000
_cell.angle_alpha   90.00
_cell.angle_beta   90.00
_cell.angle_gamma   90.00
#
_symmetry.space_group_name_H-M   'P 1'
#
loop_
_entity.id
_entity.type
_entity.pdbx_description
1 polymer ?
#
loop_
_entity_poly.entity_id
_entity_poly.type
_entity_poly.pdbx_seq_one_letter_code
_entity_poly.pdbx_strand_id
1 'polypeptide(L)' 'MRHTLMLNLDEALALQLDELSQHFRLSAEDTTRQAIRTAHALHRAGKNAPECKPHNTKHDMDNGGPSPF' A
#
# COMPACT_ATOMS: atom_id res chain seq x y z
N MET A 1 -11.18 23.17 -4.18
CA MET A 1 -11.05 22.35 -5.40
C MET A 1 -11.17 20.89 -4.98
N ARG A 2 -11.95 20.06 -5.70
CA ARG A 2 -12.10 18.63 -5.41
C ARG A 2 -11.22 17.83 -6.37
N HIS A 3 -10.37 16.97 -5.83
CA HIS A 3 -9.60 16.00 -6.61
C HIS A 3 -10.21 14.62 -6.38
N THR A 4 -10.58 13.94 -7.45
CA THR A 4 -11.08 12.57 -7.40
C THR A 4 -9.93 11.62 -7.68
N LEU A 5 -9.77 10.60 -6.83
CA LEU A 5 -8.79 9.55 -6.99
C LEU A 5 -9.55 8.22 -7.13
N MET A 6 -9.31 7.51 -8.23
CA MET A 6 -9.74 6.12 -8.37
C MET A 6 -8.56 5.21 -8.03
N LEU A 7 -8.78 4.27 -7.11
CA LEU A 7 -7.77 3.31 -6.67
C LEU A 7 -8.11 1.95 -7.27
N ASN A 8 -7.17 1.38 -8.03
CA ASN A 8 -7.21 -0.02 -8.40
C ASN A 8 -6.54 -0.80 -7.27
N LEU A 9 -7.31 -1.67 -6.62
CA LEU A 9 -6.83 -2.53 -5.54
C LEU A 9 -6.72 -3.95 -6.09
N ASP A 10 -5.63 -4.64 -5.77
CA ASP A 10 -5.62 -6.09 -5.88
C ASP A 10 -6.51 -6.71 -4.78
N GLU A 11 -6.75 -8.01 -4.89
CA GLU A 11 -7.66 -8.73 -4.02
C GLU A 11 -7.25 -8.67 -2.53
N ALA A 12 -5.94 -8.70 -2.23
CA ALA A 12 -5.46 -8.62 -0.86
C ALA A 12 -5.70 -7.22 -0.28
N LEU A 13 -5.43 -6.17 -1.06
CA LEU A 13 -5.70 -4.79 -0.68
C LEU A 13 -7.20 -4.50 -0.53
N ALA A 14 -8.05 -5.09 -1.37
CA ALA A 14 -9.49 -4.98 -1.27
C ALA A 14 -10.02 -5.62 0.01
N LEU A 15 -9.50 -6.80 0.39
CA LEU A 15 -9.87 -7.48 1.63
C LEU A 15 -9.46 -6.66 2.87
N GLN A 16 -8.23 -6.13 2.89
CA GLN A 16 -7.76 -5.26 3.97
C GLN A 16 -8.61 -4.00 4.12
N LEU A 17 -9.04 -3.41 2.99
CA LEU A 17 -9.93 -2.25 3.03
C LEU A 17 -11.29 -2.61 3.62
N ASP A 18 -11.85 -3.76 3.27
CA ASP A 18 -13.13 -4.23 3.82
C ASP A 18 -13.03 -4.47 5.33
N GLU A 19 -11.98 -5.15 5.79
CA GLU A 19 -11.72 -5.37 7.22
C GLU A 19 -11.62 -4.05 8.00
N LEU A 20 -10.87 -3.08 7.48
CA LEU A 20 -10.76 -1.75 8.08
C LEU A 20 -12.09 -1.00 8.06
N SER A 21 -12.85 -1.11 6.98
CA SER A 21 -14.17 -0.52 6.84
C SER A 21 -15.15 -1.06 7.87
N GLN A 22 -15.15 -2.38 8.09
CA GLN A 22 -15.96 -3.02 9.13
C GLN A 22 -15.52 -2.57 10.54
N HIS A 23 -14.21 -2.50 10.79
CA HIS A 23 -13.65 -2.08 12.08
C HIS A 23 -14.05 -0.65 12.44
N PHE A 24 -13.88 0.30 11.52
CA PHE A 24 -14.21 1.71 11.75
C PHE A 24 -15.70 2.03 11.53
N ARG A 25 -16.47 1.09 10.96
CA ARG A 25 -17.86 1.29 10.53
C ARG A 25 -18.02 2.46 9.56
N LEU A 26 -17.09 2.53 8.59
CA LEU A 26 -17.03 3.58 7.57
C LEU A 26 -17.16 3.01 6.17
N SER A 27 -17.62 3.85 5.23
CA SER A 27 -17.58 3.53 3.81
C SER A 27 -16.14 3.27 3.36
N ALA A 28 -15.94 2.45 2.34
CA ALA A 28 -14.59 2.19 1.80
C ALA A 28 -13.85 3.49 1.42
N GLU A 29 -14.57 4.49 0.89
CA GLU A 29 -14.01 5.80 0.54
C GLU A 29 -13.53 6.57 1.79
N ASP A 30 -14.34 6.59 2.85
CA ASP A 30 -14.00 7.31 4.07
C ASP A 30 -12.93 6.58 4.89
N THR A 31 -12.94 5.26 4.90
CA THR A 31 -11.85 4.43 5.44
C THR A 31 -10.53 4.74 4.74
N THR A 32 -10.54 4.82 3.40
CA THR A 32 -9.35 5.18 2.61
C THR A 32 -8.84 6.57 2.98
N ARG A 33 -9.75 7.56 3.09
CA ARG A 33 -9.39 8.92 3.54
C ARG A 33 -8.78 8.92 4.94
N GLN A 34 -9.34 8.14 5.86
CA GLN A 34 -8.84 8.03 7.23
C GLN A 34 -7.47 7.36 7.29
N ALA A 35 -7.24 6.31 6.49
CA ALA A 35 -5.96 5.62 6.37
C ALA A 35 -4.86 6.58 5.87
N ILE A 36 -5.13 7.36 4.81
CA ILE A 36 -4.18 8.37 4.29
C ILE A 36 -3.82 9.41 5.35
N ARG A 37 -4.82 9.93 6.08
CA ARG A 37 -4.59 10.91 7.16
C ARG A 37 -3.73 10.33 8.28
N THR A 38 -3.99 9.08 8.65
CA THR A 38 -3.25 8.39 9.71
C THR A 38 -1.81 8.13 9.28
N ALA A 39 -1.59 7.61 8.07
CA ALA A 39 -0.26 7.40 7.51
C ALA A 39 0.55 8.70 7.42
N HIS A 40 -0.08 9.79 6.95
CA HIS A 40 0.56 11.10 6.87
C HIS A 40 0.91 11.67 8.26
N ALA A 41 0.03 11.49 9.26
CA ALA A 41 0.29 11.92 10.63
C ALA A 41 1.45 11.14 11.26
N LEU A 42 1.52 9.82 11.05
CA LEU A 42 2.62 8.97 11.51
C LEU A 42 3.95 9.37 10.87
N HIS A 43 3.95 9.61 9.56
CA HIS A 43 5.12 10.12 8.84
C HIS A 43 5.61 11.46 9.43
N ARG A 44 4.70 12.42 9.66
CA ARG A 44 5.05 13.71 10.25
C ARG A 44 5.51 13.64 11.71
N ALA A 45 5.05 12.65 12.46
CA ALA A 45 5.43 12.45 13.85
C ALA A 45 6.83 11.83 14.02
N GLY A 46 7.53 11.50 12.91
CA GLY A 46 8.87 10.90 12.93
C GLY A 46 8.91 9.49 13.55
N LYS A 47 7.76 8.90 13.86
CA LYS A 47 7.64 7.55 14.40
C LYS A 47 7.43 6.58 13.25
N ASN A 48 8.48 5.82 12.91
CA ASN A 48 8.44 4.51 12.26
C ASN A 48 7.21 4.22 11.40
N ALA A 49 6.90 5.07 10.41
CA ALA A 49 6.01 4.63 9.36
C ALA A 49 6.72 3.41 8.73
N PRO A 50 6.09 2.22 8.68
CA PRO A 50 6.74 1.08 8.03
C PRO A 50 7.13 1.57 6.64
N GLU A 51 8.42 1.43 6.30
CA GLU A 51 8.90 1.82 4.98
C GLU A 51 8.03 1.07 3.96
N CYS A 52 7.07 1.75 3.35
CA CYS A 52 6.35 1.23 2.19
C CYS A 52 7.35 1.23 1.04
N LYS A 53 8.28 0.26 1.06
CA LYS A 53 9.14 -0.01 -0.08
C LYS A 53 8.22 -0.45 -1.21
N PRO A 54 8.14 0.30 -2.31
CA PRO A 54 7.42 -0.19 -3.47
C PRO A 54 8.05 -1.53 -3.83
N HIS A 55 7.27 -2.60 -3.78
CA HIS A 55 7.71 -3.92 -4.22
C HIS A 55 7.85 -3.86 -5.74
N ASN A 56 8.98 -3.32 -6.20
CA ASN A 56 9.34 -3.35 -7.59
C ASN A 56 9.91 -4.74 -7.82
N THR A 57 9.03 -5.71 -8.07
CA THR A 57 9.38 -7.03 -8.61
C THR A 57 10.02 -6.79 -9.98
N LYS A 58 11.31 -6.43 -9.99
CA LYS A 58 12.14 -6.60 -11.17
C LYS A 58 12.38 -8.09 -11.27
N HIS A 59 11.45 -8.72 -11.99
CA HIS A 59 11.63 -9.92 -12.78
C HIS A 59 13.08 -10.40 -12.78
N ASP A 60 13.33 -11.51 -12.09
CA ASP A 60 14.43 -12.41 -12.42
C ASP A 60 14.39 -12.64 -13.93
N MET A 61 15.36 -12.08 -14.64
CA MET A 61 15.80 -12.62 -15.91
C MET A 61 17.20 -13.17 -15.67
N ASP A 62 17.19 -14.46 -15.35
CA ASP A 62 18.14 -15.46 -15.81
C ASP A 62 18.91 -14.96 -17.05
N ASN A 63 20.22 -14.74 -16.91
CA ASN A 63 21.11 -14.85 -18.04
C ASN A 63 22.57 -15.05 -17.60
N GLY A 64 23.07 -16.28 -17.76
CA GLY A 64 24.31 -16.51 -18.48
C GLY A 64 25.66 -16.54 -17.73
N GLY A 65 25.90 -17.61 -16.95
CA GLY A 65 27.19 -18.34 -16.81
C GLY A 65 28.48 -17.61 -16.34
N PRO A 66 29.64 -18.29 -16.32
CA PRO A 66 29.90 -19.72 -16.49
C PRO A 66 30.57 -20.40 -15.28
N SER A 67 30.53 -21.73 -15.27
CA SER A 67 31.26 -22.62 -14.35
C SER A 67 32.78 -22.39 -14.39
N PRO A 68 33.48 -22.64 -13.27
CA PRO A 68 34.82 -23.20 -13.35
C PRO A 68 34.97 -24.48 -12.52
N PHE A 69 35.57 -25.46 -13.19
CA PHE A 69 36.26 -26.68 -12.76
C PHE A 69 36.46 -26.94 -11.26
#